data_AF-A0A2W1BW17-F1
#
_entry.id   AF-A0A2W1BW17-F1
#
_cell.length_a   1.000
_cell.length_b   1.000
_cell.length_c   1.000
_cell.angle_alpha   90.00
_cell.angle_beta   90.00
_cell.angle_gamma   90.00
#
_symmetry.space_group_name_H-M   'P 1'
#
loop_
_entity.id
_entity.type
_entity.pdbx_description
1 polymer ?
#
loop_
_entity_poly.entity_id
_entity_poly.type
_entity_poly.pdbx_seq_one_letter_code
_entity_poly.pdbx_strand_id
1 'polypeptide(L)'
;MFTNLTSGCWSPNQQKAIDDDSNQTAQMTAALLDWPQGTFASKIEKTDAGLTVTREIDGGLEVIKTKLPAVVSADLRLNEPRYATLPNIMKAKKKPLKKVTAKDLGVDIAPRIKVVSVEDPPVRQAGSVVPDVDTLVAKLKEGGHV
;
A
#
# COMPACT_ATOMS: atom_id res chain seq x y z
N MET A 1 11.62 -19.30 -25.57
CA MET A 1 12.15 -17.94 -25.37
C MET A 1 10.99 -16.96 -25.27
N PHE A 2 10.30 -16.94 -24.12
CA PHE A 2 9.26 -15.98 -23.78
C PHE A 2 9.71 -15.33 -22.47
N THR A 3 10.27 -14.13 -22.56
CA THR A 3 10.66 -13.34 -21.39
C THR A 3 9.42 -12.63 -20.86
N ASN A 4 8.96 -13.08 -19.69
CA ASN A 4 7.91 -12.48 -18.88
C ASN A 4 8.25 -11.02 -18.56
N LEU A 5 7.37 -10.10 -18.98
CA LEU A 5 7.47 -8.66 -18.74
C LEU A 5 6.27 -8.11 -17.95
N THR A 6 5.59 -8.96 -17.17
CA THR A 6 4.41 -8.55 -16.38
C THR A 6 4.41 -9.22 -15.01
N SER A 7 5.22 -8.73 -14.08
CA SER A 7 5.18 -9.19 -12.68
C SER A 7 5.70 -8.14 -11.68
N GLY A 8 5.18 -6.90 -11.75
CA GLY A 8 5.62 -5.82 -10.85
C GLY A 8 4.64 -5.40 -9.76
N CYS A 9 3.32 -5.40 -10.01
CA CYS A 9 2.37 -4.73 -9.09
C CYS A 9 1.28 -5.63 -8.51
N TRP A 10 1.50 -6.94 -8.46
CA TRP A 10 0.51 -7.90 -7.92
C TRP A 10 0.93 -8.35 -6.51
N SER A 11 0.87 -7.43 -5.54
CA SER A 11 0.95 -7.74 -4.12
C SER A 11 -0.19 -7.02 -3.39
N PRO A 12 -0.90 -7.66 -2.44
CA PRO A 12 -2.14 -7.16 -1.86
C PRO A 12 -2.00 -5.97 -0.88
N ASN A 13 -0.89 -5.23 -0.92
CA ASN A 13 -0.76 -3.94 -0.23
C ASN A 13 -1.25 -2.82 -1.16
N GLN A 14 -2.56 -2.56 -1.19
CA GLN A 14 -3.12 -1.43 -1.96
C GLN A 14 -2.97 -0.08 -1.25
N GLN A 15 -2.37 -0.06 -0.07
CA GLN A 15 -2.20 1.13 0.74
C GLN A 15 -0.93 1.92 0.38
N LYS A 16 0.14 1.20 0.04
CA LYS A 16 1.43 1.73 -0.39
C LYS A 16 1.96 0.90 -1.55
N ALA A 17 2.65 1.53 -2.49
CA ALA A 17 3.30 0.77 -3.54
C ALA A 17 4.51 0.04 -2.92
N ILE A 18 4.65 -1.26 -3.16
CA ILE A 18 5.67 -2.09 -2.50
C ILE A 18 7.10 -1.77 -2.96
N ASP A 19 7.23 -1.04 -4.05
CA ASP A 19 8.48 -0.61 -4.66
C ASP A 19 8.99 0.70 -4.04
N ASP A 20 8.11 1.68 -3.81
CA ASP A 20 8.48 2.97 -3.22
C ASP A 20 8.18 3.10 -1.71
N ASP A 21 7.36 2.20 -1.18
CA ASP A 21 6.88 2.12 0.20
C ASP A 21 6.40 3.45 0.81
N SER A 22 5.98 4.40 -0.04
CA SER A 22 5.88 5.82 0.34
C SER A 22 4.53 6.21 0.96
N ASN A 23 3.44 5.45 0.72
CA ASN A 23 2.10 5.71 1.29
C ASN A 23 1.66 7.19 1.16
N GLN A 24 1.86 7.81 0.00
CA GLN A 24 1.62 9.25 -0.22
C GLN A 24 0.58 9.56 -1.31
N THR A 25 0.50 8.71 -2.34
CA THR A 25 -0.27 9.00 -3.56
C THR A 25 -1.75 9.27 -3.27
N ALA A 26 -2.37 8.49 -2.38
CA ALA A 26 -3.78 8.66 -2.04
C ALA A 26 -4.05 9.99 -1.31
N GLN A 27 -3.23 10.33 -0.30
CA GLN A 27 -3.39 11.59 0.44
C GLN A 27 -3.12 12.80 -0.44
N MET A 28 -2.07 12.74 -1.28
CA MET A 28 -1.75 13.83 -2.20
C MET A 28 -2.86 14.04 -3.22
N THR A 29 -3.44 12.96 -3.76
CA THR A 29 -4.57 13.06 -4.70
C THR A 29 -5.79 13.69 -4.03
N ALA A 30 -6.08 13.31 -2.78
CA ALA A 30 -7.17 13.91 -2.02
C ALA A 30 -6.96 15.42 -1.79
N ALA A 31 -5.73 15.81 -1.42
CA ALA A 31 -5.38 17.21 -1.21
C ALA A 31 -5.44 18.05 -2.49
N LEU A 32 -4.97 17.51 -3.62
CA LEU A 32 -5.00 18.20 -4.91
C LEU A 32 -6.42 18.39 -5.46
N LEU A 33 -7.33 17.46 -5.16
CA LEU A 33 -8.73 17.53 -5.56
C LEU A 33 -9.62 18.26 -4.54
N ASP A 34 -9.08 18.62 -3.38
CA ASP A 34 -9.82 19.13 -2.22
C ASP A 34 -10.98 18.19 -1.80
N TRP A 35 -10.71 16.88 -1.83
CA TRP A 35 -11.69 15.84 -1.52
C TRP A 35 -11.42 15.20 -0.15
N PRO A 36 -12.48 14.79 0.58
CA PRO A 36 -12.32 14.02 1.80
C PRO A 36 -11.57 12.71 1.54
N GLN A 37 -10.70 12.34 2.49
CA GLN A 37 -9.89 11.12 2.41
C GLN A 37 -10.30 10.09 3.47
N GLY A 38 -10.26 8.81 3.08
CA GLY A 38 -10.34 7.67 4.00
C GLY A 38 -9.15 6.74 3.77
N THR A 39 -8.06 6.95 4.52
CA THR A 39 -6.86 6.11 4.42
C THR A 39 -6.96 4.87 5.30
N PHE A 40 -6.18 3.82 5.01
CA PHE A 40 -6.18 2.57 5.80
C PHE A 40 -7.57 1.91 5.94
N ALA A 41 -8.38 1.92 4.89
CA ALA A 41 -9.76 1.42 4.96
C ALA A 41 -9.80 -0.11 5.10
N SER A 42 -10.34 -0.61 6.22
CA SER A 42 -10.60 -2.03 6.49
C SER A 42 -12.05 -2.42 6.22
N LYS A 43 -12.99 -1.47 6.23
CA LYS A 43 -14.37 -1.67 5.79
C LYS A 43 -14.92 -0.41 5.13
N ILE A 44 -15.69 -0.58 4.08
CA ILE A 44 -16.36 0.52 3.37
C ILE A 44 -17.85 0.21 3.25
N GLU A 45 -18.68 1.12 3.74
CA GLU A 45 -20.14 1.04 3.64
C GLU A 45 -20.68 2.29 2.95
N LYS A 46 -21.43 2.09 1.86
CA LYS A 46 -22.11 3.18 1.17
C LYS A 46 -23.43 3.48 1.87
N THR A 47 -23.70 4.76 2.11
CA THR A 47 -24.96 5.26 2.68
C THR A 47 -25.58 6.30 1.73
N ASP A 48 -26.84 6.66 1.93
CA ASP A 48 -27.52 7.66 1.08
C ASP A 48 -26.87 9.05 1.17
N ALA A 49 -26.26 9.38 2.32
CA ALA A 49 -25.61 10.65 2.58
C ALA A 49 -24.10 10.67 2.23
N GLY A 50 -23.51 9.53 1.86
CA GLY A 50 -22.07 9.42 1.60
C GLY A 50 -21.48 8.03 1.84
N LEU A 51 -20.31 7.98 2.44
CA LEU A 51 -19.51 6.77 2.59
C LEU A 51 -18.93 6.69 4.00
N THR A 52 -19.24 5.59 4.69
CA THR A 52 -18.69 5.27 6.01
C THR A 52 -17.46 4.38 5.81
N VAL A 53 -16.31 4.83 6.30
CA VAL A 53 -15.04 4.08 6.23
C VAL A 53 -14.62 3.69 7.63
N THR A 54 -14.38 2.41 7.86
CA THR A 54 -13.65 1.94 9.04
C THR A 54 -12.18 1.90 8.68
N ARG A 55 -11.35 2.60 9.44
CA ARG A 55 -9.92 2.75 9.25
C ARG A 55 -9.17 2.01 10.33
N GLU A 56 -8.06 1.40 9.98
CA GLU A 56 -7.14 0.85 10.97
C GLU A 56 -6.16 1.92 11.44
N ILE A 57 -6.06 2.07 12.75
CA ILE A 57 -5.13 2.97 13.44
C ILE A 57 -4.31 2.13 14.43
N ASP A 58 -3.17 2.66 14.88
CA ASP A 58 -2.27 1.91 15.79
C ASP A 58 -2.99 1.43 17.07
N GLY A 59 -4.01 2.16 17.52
CA GLY A 59 -4.82 1.84 18.70
C GLY A 59 -6.08 1.00 18.44
N GLY A 60 -6.34 0.56 17.20
CA GLY A 60 -7.52 -0.22 16.85
C GLY A 60 -8.24 0.27 15.59
N LEU A 61 -9.56 0.49 15.69
CA LEU A 61 -10.40 0.87 14.55
C LEU A 61 -11.08 2.22 14.77
N GLU A 62 -11.03 3.08 13.75
CA GLU A 62 -11.70 4.37 13.71
C GLU A 62 -12.78 4.37 12.63
N VAL A 63 -14.00 4.79 12.94
CA VAL A 63 -15.10 4.88 11.97
C VAL A 63 -15.33 6.33 11.57
N ILE A 64 -15.10 6.66 10.31
CA ILE A 64 -15.30 8.01 9.76
C ILE A 64 -16.45 8.03 8.76
N LYS A 65 -17.13 9.18 8.66
CA LYS A 65 -18.15 9.44 7.64
C LYS A 65 -17.65 10.51 6.69
N THR A 66 -17.68 10.21 5.40
CA THR A 66 -17.23 11.10 4.33
C THR A 66 -18.36 11.35 3.33
N LYS A 67 -18.40 12.55 2.75
CA LYS A 67 -19.32 12.86 1.65
C LYS A 67 -18.66 12.46 0.33
N LEU A 68 -19.46 12.08 -0.67
CA LEU A 68 -18.95 11.85 -2.02
C LEU A 68 -18.88 13.20 -2.77
N PRO A 69 -17.84 13.45 -3.60
CA PRO A 69 -16.73 12.55 -3.95
C PRO A 69 -15.65 12.43 -2.85
N ALA A 70 -15.01 11.27 -2.72
CA ALA A 70 -13.99 10.99 -1.71
C ALA A 70 -12.87 10.11 -2.28
N VAL A 71 -11.65 10.23 -1.74
CA VAL A 71 -10.51 9.36 -2.06
C VAL A 71 -10.31 8.35 -0.94
N VAL A 72 -10.20 7.07 -1.29
CA VAL A 72 -10.07 5.98 -0.30
C VAL A 72 -8.87 5.11 -0.67
N SER A 73 -8.03 4.79 0.32
CA SER A 73 -6.96 3.78 0.18
C SER A 73 -7.37 2.50 0.89
N ALA A 74 -7.28 1.36 0.22
CA ALA A 74 -7.62 0.06 0.78
C ALA A 74 -6.46 -0.52 1.59
N ASP A 75 -6.77 -1.02 2.79
CA ASP A 75 -5.87 -1.86 3.56
C ASP A 75 -5.99 -3.34 3.13
N LEU A 76 -4.98 -4.16 3.46
CA LEU A 76 -4.97 -5.60 3.21
C LEU A 76 -6.19 -6.32 3.78
N ARG A 77 -6.75 -5.84 4.90
CA ARG A 77 -7.91 -6.46 5.55
C ARG A 77 -9.26 -6.13 4.92
N LEU A 78 -9.29 -5.27 3.89
CA LEU A 78 -10.55 -4.83 3.28
C LEU A 78 -11.27 -5.95 2.54
N ASN A 79 -10.54 -6.74 1.75
CA ASN A 79 -11.10 -7.86 1.00
C ASN A 79 -10.03 -8.89 0.65
N GLU A 80 -10.48 -10.10 0.32
CA GLU A 80 -9.64 -11.09 -0.33
C GLU A 80 -9.79 -10.97 -1.86
N PRO A 81 -8.72 -10.62 -2.60
CA PRO A 81 -8.80 -10.47 -4.05
C PRO A 81 -9.19 -11.78 -4.73
N ARG A 82 -10.28 -11.76 -5.50
CA ARG A 82 -10.71 -12.93 -6.27
C ARG A 82 -9.76 -13.25 -7.42
N TYR A 83 -9.51 -14.54 -7.67
CA TYR A 83 -8.80 -14.98 -8.86
C TYR A 83 -9.60 -14.68 -10.14
N ALA A 84 -8.92 -14.15 -11.16
CA ALA A 84 -9.52 -13.91 -12.46
C ALA A 84 -9.66 -15.25 -13.22
N THR A 85 -10.88 -15.59 -13.63
CA THR A 85 -11.12 -16.77 -14.45
C THR A 85 -10.65 -16.55 -15.90
N LEU A 86 -10.21 -17.61 -16.59
CA LEU A 86 -9.75 -17.55 -17.99
C LEU A 86 -10.73 -16.81 -18.93
N PRO A 87 -12.07 -16.99 -18.83
CA PRO A 87 -13.02 -16.22 -19.64
C PRO A 87 -12.97 -14.71 -19.38
N ASN A 88 -12.73 -14.29 -18.15
CA ASN A 88 -12.64 -12.87 -17.78
C ASN A 88 -11.35 -12.24 -18.31
N ILE A 89 -10.25 -13.00 -18.36
CA ILE A 89 -8.98 -12.55 -18.97
C ILE A 89 -9.16 -12.29 -20.48
N MET A 90 -9.82 -13.21 -21.19
CA MET A 90 -10.10 -13.05 -22.63
C MET A 90 -11.04 -11.87 -22.90
N LYS A 91 -12.04 -11.64 -22.05
CA LYS A 91 -12.92 -10.45 -22.12
C LYS A 91 -12.18 -9.16 -21.81
N ALA A 92 -11.27 -9.15 -20.83
CA ALA A 92 -10.48 -7.98 -20.47
C ALA A 92 -9.56 -7.53 -21.61
N LYS A 93 -8.95 -8.48 -22.33
CA LYS A 93 -8.13 -8.17 -23.52
C LYS A 93 -8.91 -7.47 -24.64
N LYS A 94 -10.23 -7.68 -24.73
CA LYS A 94 -11.10 -7.04 -25.73
C LYS A 94 -11.59 -5.65 -25.31
N LYS A 95 -11.44 -5.26 -24.03
CA LYS A 95 -11.84 -3.93 -23.58
C LYS A 95 -10.85 -2.88 -24.14
N PRO A 96 -11.33 -1.76 -24.70
CA PRO A 96 -10.45 -0.72 -25.21
C PRO A 96 -9.62 -0.12 -24.07
N LEU A 97 -8.29 -0.18 -24.21
CA LEU A 97 -7.36 0.48 -23.30
C LEU A 97 -7.06 1.88 -23.82
N LYS A 98 -7.66 2.89 -23.18
CA LYS A 98 -7.35 4.29 -23.50
C LYS A 98 -5.94 4.61 -22.98
N LYS A 99 -4.98 4.76 -23.90
CA LYS A 99 -3.64 5.27 -23.58
C LYS A 99 -3.70 6.78 -23.62
N VAL A 100 -3.51 7.42 -22.47
CA VAL A 100 -3.40 8.87 -22.33
C VAL A 100 -1.98 9.14 -21.87
N THR A 101 -1.31 10.10 -22.51
CA THR A 101 0.03 10.52 -22.09
C THR A 101 -0.08 11.66 -21.09
N ALA A 102 0.93 11.83 -20.24
CA ALA A 102 0.94 12.93 -19.28
C ALA A 102 0.88 14.33 -19.94
N LYS A 103 1.35 14.45 -21.19
CA LYS A 103 1.22 15.68 -22.00
C LYS A 103 -0.25 16.02 -22.29
N ASP A 104 -1.09 15.02 -22.48
CA ASP A 104 -2.53 15.21 -22.75
C ASP A 104 -3.29 15.71 -21.51
N LEU A 105 -2.69 15.56 -20.32
CA LEU A 105 -3.25 16.00 -19.04
C LEU A 105 -2.65 17.32 -18.55
N GLY A 106 -1.67 17.88 -19.25
CA GLY A 106 -1.00 19.13 -18.87
C GLY A 106 -0.21 19.05 -17.56
N VAL A 107 0.22 17.85 -17.15
CA VAL A 107 0.92 17.64 -15.88
C VAL A 107 2.43 17.71 -16.09
N ASP A 108 3.11 18.52 -15.27
CA ASP A 108 4.57 18.54 -15.18
C ASP A 108 5.07 17.32 -14.39
N ILE A 109 6.01 16.58 -14.98
CA ILE A 109 6.61 15.36 -14.43
C ILE A 109 8.05 15.60 -13.96
N ALA A 110 8.47 16.87 -13.84
CA ALA A 110 9.79 17.19 -13.33
C ALA A 110 9.96 16.58 -11.91
N PRO A 111 10.98 15.72 -11.69
CA PRO A 111 11.19 15.09 -10.41
C PRO A 111 11.57 16.13 -9.37
N ARG A 112 10.82 16.20 -8.27
CA ARG A 112 11.10 17.10 -7.13
C ARG A 112 12.06 16.49 -6.12
N ILE A 113 12.24 15.17 -6.17
CA ILE A 113 13.13 14.41 -5.28
C ILE A 113 14.19 13.73 -6.15
N LYS A 114 15.45 13.84 -5.74
CA LYS A 114 16.57 13.18 -6.41
C LYS A 114 17.13 12.08 -5.49
N VAL A 115 17.10 10.84 -5.96
CA VAL A 115 17.76 9.72 -5.29
C VAL A 115 19.27 9.85 -5.52
N VAL A 116 20.05 9.93 -4.43
CA VAL A 116 21.50 10.13 -4.49
C VAL A 116 22.24 8.78 -4.52
N SER A 117 21.83 7.84 -3.68
CA SER A 117 22.37 6.49 -3.62
C SER A 117 21.28 5.50 -3.19
N VAL A 118 21.49 4.24 -3.56
CA VAL A 118 20.71 3.08 -3.09
C VAL A 118 21.74 2.03 -2.72
N GLU A 119 21.72 1.60 -1.46
CA GLU A 119 22.65 0.63 -0.91
C GLU A 119 21.86 -0.51 -0.27
N ASP A 120 22.40 -1.72 -0.33
CA ASP A 120 21.79 -2.87 0.32
C ASP A 120 21.85 -2.70 1.84
N PRO A 121 20.80 -3.08 2.59
CA PRO A 121 20.82 -3.01 4.03
C PRO A 121 21.95 -3.89 4.59
N PRO A 122 22.56 -3.51 5.73
CA PRO A 122 23.61 -4.29 6.35
C PRO A 122 23.11 -5.70 6.66
N VAL A 123 23.89 -6.70 6.27
CA VAL A 123 23.57 -8.11 6.54
C VAL A 123 23.46 -8.30 8.04
N ARG A 124 22.34 -8.87 8.50
CA ARG A 124 22.15 -9.21 9.92
C ARG A 124 23.29 -10.10 10.40
N GLN A 125 23.89 -9.74 11.53
CA GLN A 125 24.86 -10.61 12.20
C GLN A 125 24.18 -11.90 12.63
N ALA A 126 24.90 -13.02 12.59
CA ALA A 126 24.39 -14.31 13.01
C ALA A 126 23.95 -14.25 14.49
N GLY A 127 22.71 -14.65 14.76
CA GLY A 127 22.21 -14.76 16.13
C GLY A 127 22.92 -15.90 16.89
N SER A 128 22.96 -15.81 18.22
CA SER A 128 23.44 -16.90 19.07
C SER A 128 22.27 -17.72 19.62
N VAL A 129 22.31 -19.04 19.45
CA VAL A 129 21.40 -19.95 20.15
C VAL A 129 21.88 -20.08 21.60
N VAL A 130 20.95 -19.98 22.56
CA VAL A 130 21.22 -20.13 23.99
C VAL A 130 20.51 -21.37 24.53
N PRO A 131 21.09 -22.07 25.53
CA PRO A 131 20.58 -23.37 25.99
C PRO A 131 19.40 -23.26 26.97
N ASP A 132 19.26 -22.15 27.69
CA ASP A 132 18.25 -21.97 28.73
C ASP A 132 17.70 -20.52 28.79
N VAL A 133 16.60 -20.36 29.52
CA VAL A 133 15.90 -19.08 29.70
C VAL A 133 16.74 -18.11 30.54
N ASP A 134 17.50 -18.61 31.51
CA ASP A 134 18.33 -17.77 32.38
C ASP A 134 19.48 -17.11 31.61
N THR A 135 20.15 -17.85 30.71
CA THR A 135 21.18 -17.31 29.82
C THR A 135 20.57 -16.34 28.80
N LEU A 136 19.34 -16.58 28.35
CA LEU A 136 18.63 -15.64 27.48
C LEU A 136 18.38 -14.31 28.19
N VAL A 137 17.83 -14.35 29.42
CA VAL A 137 17.54 -13.15 30.20
C VAL A 137 18.83 -12.41 30.58
N ALA A 138 19.90 -13.13 30.92
CA ALA A 138 21.21 -12.52 31.16
C ALA A 138 21.74 -11.76 29.93
N LYS A 139 21.73 -12.39 28.74
CA LYS A 139 22.15 -11.72 27.51
C LYS A 139 21.27 -10.55 27.10
N LEU A 140 19.97 -10.62 27.36
CA LEU A 140 19.04 -9.52 27.07
C LEU A 140 19.27 -8.31 28.00
N LYS A 141 19.57 -8.56 29.29
CA LYS A 141 19.97 -7.52 30.25
C LYS A 141 21.32 -6.91 29.89
N GLU A 142 22.31 -7.72 29.51
CA GLU A 142 23.60 -7.24 29.02
C GLU A 142 23.46 -6.38 27.75
N GLY A 143 22.52 -6.74 26.88
CA GLY A 143 22.19 -5.99 25.66
C GLY A 143 21.29 -4.77 25.86
N GLY A 144 20.83 -4.49 27.08
CA GLY A 144 19.96 -3.34 27.39
C GLY A 144 18.58 -3.40 26.73
N HIS A 145 18.10 -4.59 26.36
CA HIS A 145 16.77 -4.79 25.80
C HIS A 145 15.71 -5.08 26.87
N VAL A 146 16.14 -5.33 28.11
CA VAL A 146 15.34 -5.58 29.33
C VAL A 146 16.01 -4.93 30.52
#